data_AF-A0A3D5FXE7-F1
#
_entry.id   AF-A0A3D5FXE7-F1
#
_cell.length_a   1.000
_cell.length_b   1.000
_cell.length_c   1.000
_cell.angle_alpha   90.00
_cell.angle_beta   90.00
_cell.angle_gamma   90.00
#
_symmetry.space_group_name_H-M   'P 1'
#
loop_
_entity.id
_entity.type
_entity.pdbx_description
1 polymer ?
#
loop_
_entity_poly.entity_id
_entity_poly.type
_entity_poly.pdbx_seq_one_letter_code
_entity_poly.pdbx_strand_id
1 'polypeptide(L)'
;MAGIFHRLFKAGESEAHALVDKLEDPIKMSEQAIRDLRKDLQESLKSLAEVKSLAIRMTKDADDAKRLATDYERKAMLLLQKGQSGDVESSEAERLAMEALSRKEEVATRAVQATEQAQSQQQMVTTLQNNVNDLKSKVASYENDLVMLKARAKTANATRKINQRLSSVDSKGTVAMLERMKEKVAEEEALGQAYGEMADAGGSVDDEIDKALASGGSSTASDSLTELKAKMGIS
;
A
#
# COMPACT_ATOMS: atom_id res chain seq x y z
N MET A 1 -18.42 -26.69 -22.41
CA MET A 1 -16.94 -26.72 -22.29
C MET A 1 -16.54 -27.09 -20.85
N ALA A 2 -16.82 -28.33 -20.43
CA ALA A 2 -16.57 -28.80 -19.06
C ALA A 2 -15.58 -29.99 -19.04
N GLY A 3 -14.56 -29.97 -19.91
CA GLY A 3 -13.65 -31.10 -20.11
C GLY A 3 -12.16 -30.82 -19.84
N ILE A 4 -11.78 -29.56 -19.66
CA ILE A 4 -10.37 -29.15 -19.50
C ILE A 4 -10.04 -28.97 -18.01
N PHE A 5 -10.95 -28.33 -17.25
CA PHE A 5 -10.80 -28.12 -15.80
C PHE A 5 -10.77 -29.44 -14.99
N HIS A 6 -11.52 -30.46 -15.41
CA HIS A 6 -11.54 -31.75 -14.71
C HIS A 6 -10.30 -32.61 -14.99
N ARG A 7 -9.68 -32.45 -16.18
CA ARG A 7 -8.45 -33.15 -16.54
C ARG A 7 -7.21 -32.53 -15.90
N LEU A 8 -7.20 -31.21 -15.65
CA LEU A 8 -6.17 -30.54 -14.86
C LEU A 8 -6.14 -31.01 -13.40
N PHE A 9 -7.30 -31.30 -12.81
CA PHE A 9 -7.40 -31.75 -11.42
C PHE A 9 -6.84 -33.17 -11.23
N LYS A 10 -7.05 -34.07 -12.21
CA LYS A 10 -6.56 -35.46 -12.16
C LYS A 10 -5.09 -35.64 -12.50
N ALA A 11 -4.45 -34.64 -13.13
CA ALA A 11 -3.01 -34.63 -13.41
C ALA A 11 -2.17 -34.06 -12.25
N GLY A 12 -2.82 -33.53 -11.20
CA GLY A 12 -2.15 -32.88 -10.06
C GLY A 12 -1.74 -33.82 -8.91
N GLU A 13 -2.21 -35.07 -8.89
CA GLU A 13 -1.90 -36.01 -7.79
C GLU A 13 -0.49 -36.62 -7.88
N SER A 14 0.16 -36.60 -9.06
CA SER A 14 1.46 -37.25 -9.27
C SER A 14 2.67 -36.31 -9.38
N GLU A 15 2.48 -35.00 -9.28
CA GLU A 15 3.53 -33.97 -9.49
C GLU A 15 3.61 -32.97 -8.30
N ALA A 16 3.20 -33.40 -7.10
CA ALA A 16 3.13 -32.56 -5.91
C ALA A 16 4.51 -32.03 -5.41
N HIS A 17 5.62 -32.46 -6.01
CA HIS A 17 6.97 -32.01 -5.67
C HIS A 17 7.60 -31.03 -6.67
N ALA A 18 6.99 -30.77 -7.84
CA ALA A 18 7.55 -29.87 -8.87
C ALA A 18 6.75 -28.57 -9.09
N LEU A 19 5.59 -28.41 -8.46
CA LEU A 19 4.72 -27.23 -8.63
C LEU A 19 4.97 -26.10 -7.62
N VAL A 20 5.97 -26.22 -6.74
CA VAL A 20 6.29 -25.16 -5.76
C VAL A 20 6.99 -23.97 -6.43
N ASP A 21 7.77 -24.20 -7.49
CA ASP A 21 8.52 -23.13 -8.18
C ASP A 21 7.79 -22.51 -9.39
N LYS A 22 6.70 -23.13 -9.87
CA LYS A 22 5.92 -22.65 -11.03
C LYS A 22 4.69 -21.82 -10.68
N LEU A 23 4.39 -21.67 -9.40
CA LEU A 23 3.40 -20.74 -8.87
C LEU A 23 4.14 -19.49 -8.40
N GLU A 24 4.61 -18.66 -9.33
CA GLU A 24 5.12 -17.33 -8.99
C GLU A 24 4.10 -16.60 -8.11
N ASP A 25 4.58 -16.03 -7.01
CA ASP A 25 3.79 -15.25 -6.04
C ASP A 25 2.75 -14.39 -6.79
N PRO A 26 1.43 -14.56 -6.54
CA PRO A 26 0.37 -13.80 -7.20
C PRO A 26 0.59 -12.29 -7.20
N ILE A 27 1.35 -11.79 -6.22
CA ILE A 27 1.82 -10.40 -6.14
C ILE A 27 2.78 -10.07 -7.29
N LYS A 28 3.77 -10.92 -7.59
CA LYS A 28 4.72 -10.73 -8.70
C LYS A 28 4.02 -10.79 -10.05
N MET A 29 3.07 -11.71 -10.22
CA MET A 29 2.26 -11.79 -11.46
C MET A 29 1.43 -10.52 -11.65
N SER A 30 0.85 -9.99 -10.58
CA SER A 30 0.07 -8.74 -10.61
C SER A 30 0.96 -7.52 -10.86
N GLU A 31 2.17 -7.47 -10.28
CA GLU A 31 3.18 -6.46 -10.62
C GLU A 31 3.53 -6.48 -12.11
N GLN A 32 3.71 -7.67 -12.69
CA GLN A 32 4.05 -7.80 -14.10
C GLN A 32 2.88 -7.34 -14.98
N ALA A 33 1.65 -7.78 -14.69
CA ALA A 33 0.47 -7.34 -15.43
C ALA A 33 0.30 -5.81 -15.39
N ILE A 34 0.54 -5.17 -14.24
CA ILE A 34 0.49 -3.70 -14.13
C ILE A 34 1.63 -3.04 -14.92
N ARG A 35 2.84 -3.62 -14.93
CA ARG A 35 3.94 -3.12 -15.77
C ARG A 35 3.59 -3.17 -17.25
N ASP A 36 2.98 -4.27 -17.70
CA ASP A 36 2.54 -4.43 -19.08
C ASP A 36 1.43 -3.43 -19.42
N LEU A 37 0.44 -3.24 -18.54
CA LEU A 37 -0.60 -2.22 -18.72
C LEU A 37 -0.04 -0.79 -18.79
N ARG A 38 1.02 -0.47 -18.04
CA ARG A 38 1.69 0.83 -18.14
C ARG A 38 2.38 1.01 -19.49
N LYS A 39 2.99 -0.06 -20.01
CA LYS A 39 3.61 -0.06 -21.34
C LYS A 39 2.55 0.15 -22.41
N ASP A 40 1.45 -0.58 -22.35
CA ASP A 40 0.33 -0.44 -23.29
C ASP A 40 -0.29 0.97 -23.22
N LEU A 41 -0.40 1.55 -22.02
CA LEU A 41 -0.84 2.94 -21.85
C LEU A 41 0.13 3.93 -22.51
N GLN A 42 1.44 3.72 -22.38
CA GLN A 42 2.44 4.57 -23.03
C GLN A 42 2.36 4.47 -24.56
N GLU A 43 2.21 3.26 -25.10
CA GLU A 43 2.01 3.03 -26.53
C GLU A 43 0.71 3.68 -27.01
N SER A 44 -0.37 3.56 -26.24
CA SER A 44 -1.66 4.20 -26.54
C SER A 44 -1.56 5.72 -26.56
N LEU A 45 -0.81 6.32 -25.62
CA LEU A 45 -0.54 7.77 -25.59
C LEU A 45 0.23 8.23 -26.83
N LYS A 46 1.21 7.43 -27.27
CA LYS A 46 1.97 7.72 -28.50
C LYS A 46 1.05 7.68 -29.73
N SER A 47 0.27 6.62 -29.89
CA SER A 47 -0.69 6.48 -30.98
C SER A 47 -1.72 7.62 -30.99
N LEU A 48 -2.22 8.01 -29.81
CA LEU A 48 -3.12 9.16 -29.67
C LEU A 48 -2.45 10.47 -30.12
N ALA A 49 -1.18 10.68 -29.79
CA ALA A 49 -0.43 11.86 -30.22
C ALA A 49 -0.27 11.89 -31.75
N GLU A 50 0.01 10.75 -32.38
CA GLU A 50 0.11 10.62 -33.84
C GLU A 50 -1.22 10.95 -34.53
N VAL A 51 -2.33 10.39 -34.04
CA VAL A 51 -3.68 10.66 -34.58
C VAL A 51 -4.09 12.12 -34.36
N LYS A 52 -3.75 12.69 -33.20
CA LYS A 52 -4.01 14.11 -32.90
C LYS A 52 -3.19 15.03 -33.82
N SER A 53 -1.93 14.70 -34.09
CA SER A 53 -1.09 15.43 -35.04
C SER A 53 -1.70 15.41 -36.45
N LEU A 54 -2.20 14.25 -36.90
CA LEU A 54 -2.91 14.14 -38.17
C LEU A 54 -4.16 15.03 -38.20
N ALA A 55 -4.99 15.00 -37.15
CA ALA A 55 -6.17 15.85 -37.07
C ALA A 55 -5.83 17.35 -37.16
N ILE A 56 -4.80 17.80 -36.44
CA ILE A 56 -4.32 19.20 -36.47
C ILE A 56 -3.90 19.58 -37.90
N ARG A 57 -3.17 18.70 -38.59
CA ARG A 57 -2.77 18.94 -39.99
C ARG A 57 -3.98 19.05 -40.90
N MET A 58 -4.96 18.15 -40.78
CA MET A 58 -6.19 18.20 -41.58
C MET A 58 -6.99 19.48 -41.33
N THR A 59 -7.10 19.93 -40.08
CA THR A 59 -7.74 21.22 -39.76
C THR A 59 -7.00 22.38 -40.41
N LYS A 60 -5.66 22.38 -40.35
CA LYS A 60 -4.85 23.41 -41.00
C LYS A 60 -5.04 23.42 -42.52
N ASP A 61 -5.01 22.25 -43.16
CA ASP A 61 -5.22 22.13 -44.61
C ASP A 61 -6.61 22.65 -45.02
N ALA A 62 -7.64 22.37 -44.21
CA ALA A 62 -8.98 22.91 -44.42
C ALA A 62 -9.03 24.44 -44.31
N ASP A 63 -8.38 25.00 -43.29
CA ASP A 63 -8.31 26.46 -43.10
C ASP A 63 -7.49 27.16 -44.18
N ASP A 64 -6.39 26.56 -44.64
CA ASP A 64 -5.58 27.07 -45.73
C ASP A 64 -6.36 27.04 -47.06
N ALA A 65 -7.17 26.01 -47.31
CA ALA A 65 -8.09 25.97 -48.45
C ALA A 65 -9.14 27.10 -48.38
N LYS A 66 -9.76 27.34 -47.21
CA LYS A 66 -10.69 28.48 -47.03
C LYS A 66 -10.02 29.81 -47.34
N ARG A 67 -8.81 30.04 -46.81
CA ARG A 67 -8.04 31.26 -47.06
C ARG A 67 -7.72 31.44 -48.53
N LEU A 68 -7.35 30.37 -49.22
CA LEU A 68 -7.07 30.42 -50.65
C LEU A 68 -8.32 30.76 -51.47
N ALA A 69 -9.50 30.25 -51.11
CA ALA A 69 -10.75 30.67 -51.74
C ALA A 69 -11.03 32.18 -51.54
N THR A 70 -10.86 32.69 -50.32
CA THR A 70 -10.97 34.14 -50.04
C THR A 70 -9.94 34.97 -50.81
N ASP A 71 -8.73 34.45 -51.02
CA ASP A 71 -7.70 35.14 -51.80
C ASP A 71 -8.06 35.22 -53.29
N TYR A 72 -8.59 34.15 -53.89
CA TYR A 72 -9.09 34.18 -55.26
C TYR A 72 -10.26 35.15 -55.44
N GLU A 73 -11.17 35.21 -54.47
CA GLU A 73 -12.24 36.22 -54.45
C GLU A 73 -11.68 37.64 -54.42
N ARG A 74 -10.69 37.90 -53.56
CA ARG A 74 -10.01 39.20 -53.49
C ARG A 74 -9.34 39.55 -54.82
N LYS A 75 -8.65 38.59 -55.45
CA LYS A 75 -8.00 38.78 -56.75
C LYS A 75 -9.02 39.11 -57.84
N ALA A 76 -10.16 38.43 -57.87
CA ALA A 76 -11.23 38.73 -58.81
C ALA A 76 -11.75 40.17 -58.64
N MET A 77 -12.00 40.60 -57.40
CA MET A 77 -12.43 41.98 -57.12
C MET A 77 -11.39 43.02 -57.56
N LEU A 78 -10.10 42.78 -57.29
CA LEU A 78 -9.02 43.68 -57.69
C LEU A 78 -8.86 43.77 -59.21
N LEU A 79 -9.04 42.65 -59.93
CA LEU A 79 -9.00 42.63 -61.39
C LEU A 79 -10.12 43.48 -61.99
N LEU A 80 -11.34 43.33 -61.49
CA LEU A 80 -12.49 44.15 -61.92
C LEU A 80 -12.28 45.64 -61.62
N GLN A 81 -11.74 45.97 -60.44
CA GLN A 81 -11.42 47.36 -60.09
C GLN A 81 -10.36 47.96 -61.04
N LYS A 82 -9.33 47.17 -61.40
CA LYS A 82 -8.31 47.60 -62.37
C LYS A 82 -8.88 47.81 -63.76
N GLY A 83 -9.78 46.94 -64.20
CA GLY A 83 -10.54 47.11 -65.44
C GLY A 83 -11.34 48.42 -65.46
N GLN A 84 -12.00 48.77 -64.35
CA GLN A 84 -12.75 50.02 -64.22
C GLN A 84 -11.85 51.26 -64.22
N SER A 85 -10.67 51.19 -63.62
CA SER A 85 -9.70 52.31 -63.59
C SER A 85 -8.95 52.50 -64.91
N GLY A 86 -9.02 51.55 -65.84
CA GLY A 86 -8.29 51.57 -67.11
C GLY A 86 -6.84 51.07 -67.04
N ASP A 87 -6.37 50.63 -65.87
CA ASP A 87 -5.04 50.02 -65.68
C ASP A 87 -4.87 48.70 -66.45
N VAL A 88 -5.99 48.00 -66.70
CA VAL A 88 -6.09 46.77 -67.48
C VAL A 88 -7.28 46.93 -68.44
N GLU A 89 -7.17 46.37 -69.64
CA GLU A 89 -8.28 46.36 -70.60
C GLU A 89 -9.50 45.62 -70.00
N SER A 90 -10.70 46.18 -70.17
CA SER A 90 -11.91 45.72 -69.46
C SER A 90 -12.25 44.26 -69.77
N SER A 91 -12.17 43.83 -71.03
CA SER A 91 -12.48 42.45 -71.43
C SER A 91 -11.48 41.44 -70.85
N GLU A 92 -10.19 41.80 -70.79
CA GLU A 92 -9.15 40.96 -70.20
C GLU A 92 -9.26 40.92 -68.66
N ALA A 93 -9.58 42.04 -68.02
CA ALA A 93 -9.86 42.09 -66.58
C ALA A 93 -11.06 41.21 -66.20
N GLU A 94 -12.14 41.25 -66.97
CA GLU A 94 -13.32 40.40 -66.80
C GLU A 94 -12.98 38.91 -67.01
N ARG A 95 -12.22 38.58 -68.07
CA ARG A 95 -11.77 37.21 -68.35
C ARG A 95 -10.95 36.62 -67.19
N LEU A 96 -9.98 37.39 -66.69
CA LEU A 96 -9.13 36.97 -65.56
C LEU A 96 -9.93 36.88 -64.25
N ALA A 97 -10.89 37.78 -64.02
CA ALA A 97 -11.75 37.73 -62.85
C ALA A 97 -12.66 36.49 -62.87
N MET A 98 -13.22 36.13 -64.03
CA MET A 98 -13.98 34.88 -64.20
C MET A 98 -13.13 33.65 -63.90
N GLU A 99 -11.89 33.60 -64.39
CA GLU A 99 -10.96 32.51 -64.10
C GLU A 99 -10.66 32.42 -62.60
N ALA A 100 -10.39 33.55 -61.94
CA ALA A 100 -10.19 33.60 -60.49
C ALA A 100 -11.43 33.12 -59.70
N LEU A 101 -12.64 33.47 -60.13
CA LEU A 101 -13.88 33.00 -59.52
C LEU A 101 -14.10 31.50 -59.73
N SER A 102 -13.76 30.96 -60.90
CA SER A 102 -13.79 29.51 -61.14
C SER A 102 -12.83 28.78 -60.19
N ARG A 103 -11.60 29.29 -60.02
CA ARG A 103 -10.63 28.75 -59.04
C ARG A 103 -11.12 28.87 -57.59
N LYS A 104 -11.79 29.97 -57.24
CA LYS A 104 -12.44 30.14 -55.93
C LYS A 104 -13.42 29.00 -55.68
N GLU A 105 -14.29 28.69 -56.64
CA GLU A 105 -15.33 27.67 -56.50
C GLU A 105 -14.74 26.26 -56.34
N GLU A 106 -13.73 25.92 -57.14
CA GLU A 106 -12.96 24.66 -57.01
C GLU A 106 -12.37 24.51 -55.60
N VAL A 107 -11.68 25.54 -55.13
CA VAL A 107 -11.01 25.53 -53.81
C VAL A 107 -12.03 25.58 -52.67
N ALA A 108 -13.13 26.31 -52.81
CA ALA A 108 -14.20 26.38 -51.81
C ALA A 108 -14.86 25.00 -51.61
N THR A 109 -15.13 24.29 -52.70
CA THR A 109 -15.65 22.91 -52.65
C THR A 109 -14.69 21.98 -51.91
N ARG A 110 -13.39 22.07 -52.22
CA ARG A 110 -12.35 21.32 -51.50
C ARG A 110 -12.26 21.70 -50.03
N ALA A 111 -12.43 22.98 -49.70
CA ALA A 111 -12.39 23.47 -48.32
C ALA A 111 -13.54 22.92 -47.47
N VAL A 112 -14.74 22.78 -48.05
CA VAL A 112 -15.89 22.14 -47.39
C VAL A 112 -15.57 20.68 -47.08
N GLN A 113 -15.16 19.91 -48.08
CA GLN A 113 -14.81 18.49 -47.92
C GLN A 113 -13.68 18.29 -46.90
N ALA A 114 -12.63 19.10 -46.96
CA ALA A 114 -11.51 19.04 -46.01
C ALA A 114 -11.96 19.38 -44.58
N THR A 115 -12.88 20.34 -44.42
CA THR A 115 -13.44 20.72 -43.11
C THR A 115 -14.25 19.56 -42.51
N GLU A 116 -15.10 18.90 -43.29
CA GLU A 116 -15.89 17.75 -42.83
C GLU A 116 -14.99 16.59 -42.39
N GLN A 117 -13.95 16.29 -43.18
CA GLN A 117 -12.97 15.26 -42.84
C GLN A 117 -12.20 15.62 -41.56
N ALA A 118 -11.74 16.86 -41.43
CA ALA A 118 -11.05 17.33 -40.23
C ALA A 118 -11.93 17.25 -38.98
N GLN A 119 -13.22 17.61 -39.10
CA GLN A 119 -14.17 17.50 -38.00
C GLN A 119 -14.39 16.05 -37.56
N SER A 120 -14.58 15.14 -38.51
CA SER A 120 -14.70 13.70 -38.24
C SER A 120 -13.46 13.16 -37.52
N GLN A 121 -12.26 13.54 -37.99
CA GLN A 121 -11.01 13.13 -37.36
C GLN A 121 -10.86 13.70 -35.94
N GLN A 122 -11.30 14.94 -35.71
CA GLN A 122 -11.28 15.59 -34.40
C GLN A 122 -12.22 14.91 -33.39
N GLN A 123 -13.39 14.44 -33.85
CA GLN A 123 -14.29 13.62 -33.03
C GLN A 123 -13.64 12.30 -32.64
N MET A 124 -12.97 11.63 -33.59
CA MET A 124 -12.25 10.39 -33.32
C MET A 124 -11.12 10.59 -32.30
N VAL A 125 -10.34 11.66 -32.42
CA VAL A 125 -9.31 12.04 -31.43
C VAL A 125 -9.92 12.20 -30.03
N THR A 126 -11.11 12.82 -29.94
CA THR A 126 -11.79 13.03 -28.66
C THR A 126 -12.20 11.70 -28.02
N THR A 127 -12.77 10.78 -28.80
CA THR A 127 -13.10 9.42 -28.34
C THR A 127 -11.85 8.67 -27.88
N LEU A 128 -10.77 8.68 -28.65
CA LEU A 128 -9.52 8.01 -28.29
C LEU A 128 -8.90 8.63 -27.02
N GLN A 129 -8.94 9.94 -26.88
CA GLN A 129 -8.47 10.64 -25.68
C GLN A 129 -9.24 10.19 -24.43
N ASN A 130 -10.56 10.05 -24.52
CA ASN A 130 -11.38 9.57 -23.42
C ASN A 130 -11.01 8.12 -23.05
N ASN A 131 -10.87 7.24 -24.04
CA ASN A 131 -10.46 5.84 -23.80
C ASN A 131 -9.08 5.75 -23.13
N VAL A 132 -8.12 6.59 -23.53
CA VAL A 132 -6.78 6.64 -22.91
C VAL A 132 -6.85 7.18 -21.48
N ASN A 133 -7.71 8.17 -21.22
CA ASN A 133 -7.92 8.69 -19.85
C ASN A 133 -8.56 7.64 -18.93
N ASP A 134 -9.50 6.86 -19.45
CA ASP A 134 -10.09 5.73 -18.72
C ASP A 134 -9.06 4.65 -18.42
N LEU A 135 -8.24 4.28 -19.42
CA LEU A 135 -7.15 3.33 -19.23
C LEU A 135 -6.17 3.83 -18.15
N LYS A 136 -5.76 5.10 -18.22
CA LYS A 136 -4.90 5.73 -17.21
C LYS A 136 -5.48 5.64 -15.80
N SER A 137 -6.79 5.90 -15.66
CA SER A 137 -7.48 5.84 -14.37
C SER A 137 -7.55 4.42 -13.83
N LYS A 138 -7.82 3.42 -14.68
CA LYS A 138 -7.81 2.00 -14.31
C LYS A 138 -6.43 1.52 -13.87
N VAL A 139 -5.37 1.88 -14.61
CA VAL A 139 -3.98 1.55 -14.25
C VAL A 139 -3.64 2.09 -12.86
N ALA A 140 -3.96 3.36 -12.59
CA ALA A 140 -3.73 3.96 -11.28
C ALA A 140 -4.53 3.26 -10.17
N SER A 141 -5.78 2.85 -10.44
CA SER A 141 -6.58 2.07 -9.48
C SER A 141 -5.90 0.73 -9.17
N TYR A 142 -5.47 -0.01 -10.18
CA TYR A 142 -4.81 -1.30 -9.99
C TYR A 142 -3.47 -1.19 -9.27
N GLU A 143 -2.71 -0.11 -9.50
CA GLU A 143 -1.49 0.18 -8.73
C GLU A 143 -1.79 0.36 -7.24
N ASN A 144 -2.83 1.13 -6.90
CA ASN A 144 -3.25 1.33 -5.51
C ASN A 144 -3.74 0.03 -4.86
N ASP A 145 -4.54 -0.77 -5.58
CA ASP A 145 -5.01 -2.06 -5.11
C ASP A 145 -3.85 -3.02 -4.83
N LEU A 146 -2.85 -3.06 -5.71
CA LEU A 146 -1.66 -3.87 -5.51
C LEU A 146 -0.87 -3.46 -4.26
N VAL A 147 -0.72 -2.16 -4.00
CA VAL A 147 -0.08 -1.67 -2.77
C VAL A 147 -0.82 -2.16 -1.53
N MET A 148 -2.15 -2.06 -1.53
CA MET A 148 -2.99 -2.55 -0.43
C MET A 148 -2.87 -4.07 -0.25
N LEU A 149 -2.91 -4.83 -1.34
CA LEU A 149 -2.81 -6.29 -1.31
C LEU A 149 -1.44 -6.74 -0.78
N LYS A 150 -0.35 -6.08 -1.18
CA LYS A 150 1.00 -6.32 -0.64
C LYS A 150 1.07 -6.09 0.87
N ALA A 151 0.50 -4.99 1.35
CA ALA A 151 0.46 -4.69 2.78
C ALA A 151 -0.32 -5.77 3.55
N ARG A 152 -1.50 -6.15 3.07
CA ARG A 152 -2.32 -7.21 3.67
C ARG A 152 -1.62 -8.56 3.67
N ALA A 153 -0.97 -8.93 2.57
CA ALA A 153 -0.20 -10.16 2.47
C ALA A 153 0.98 -10.18 3.47
N LYS A 154 1.69 -9.06 3.62
CA LYS A 154 2.77 -8.91 4.61
C LYS A 154 2.25 -9.07 6.04
N THR A 155 1.13 -8.44 6.38
CA THR A 155 0.49 -8.56 7.70
C THR A 155 0.03 -9.99 7.96
N ALA A 156 -0.67 -10.62 7.01
CA ALA A 156 -1.12 -12.01 7.14
C ALA A 156 0.06 -12.98 7.35
N ASN A 157 1.16 -12.79 6.62
CA ASN A 157 2.40 -13.56 6.80
C ASN A 157 3.04 -13.35 8.18
N ALA A 158 3.07 -12.11 8.68
CA ALA A 158 3.59 -11.81 10.02
C ALA A 158 2.72 -12.46 11.10
N THR A 159 1.39 -12.31 11.03
CA THR A 159 0.44 -12.93 11.96
C THR A 159 0.56 -14.45 11.96
N ARG A 160 0.69 -15.09 10.78
CA ARG A 160 0.91 -16.53 10.67
C ARG A 160 2.20 -16.96 11.36
N LYS A 161 3.31 -16.25 11.12
CA LYS A 161 4.60 -16.53 11.77
C LYS A 161 4.52 -16.39 13.30
N ILE A 162 3.87 -15.33 13.81
CA ILE A 162 3.67 -15.11 15.24
C ILE A 162 2.87 -16.26 15.87
N ASN A 163 1.73 -16.63 15.27
CA ASN A 163 0.89 -17.71 15.79
C ASN A 163 1.59 -19.07 15.77
N GLN A 164 2.36 -19.37 14.72
CA GLN A 164 3.19 -20.58 14.66
C GLN A 164 4.24 -20.60 15.78
N ARG A 165 4.90 -19.46 16.05
CA ARG A 165 5.85 -19.34 17.15
C ARG A 165 5.17 -19.50 18.50
N LEU A 166 4.03 -18.85 18.73
CA LEU A 166 3.26 -18.96 19.97
C LEU A 166 2.83 -20.40 20.27
N SER A 167 2.29 -21.11 19.26
CA SER A 167 1.95 -22.53 19.37
C SER A 167 3.17 -23.42 19.68
N SER A 168 4.35 -23.06 19.18
CA SER A 168 5.60 -23.78 19.46
C SER A 168 6.25 -23.48 20.82
N VAL A 169 5.83 -22.40 21.50
CA VAL A 169 6.35 -22.01 22.83
C VAL A 169 5.66 -22.82 23.94
N ASP A 170 4.35 -23.04 23.82
CA ASP A 170 3.57 -23.83 24.78
C ASP A 170 3.95 -25.33 24.74
N SER A 171 4.30 -25.84 23.56
CA SER A 171 4.59 -27.27 23.34
C SER A 171 5.99 -27.74 23.76
N LYS A 172 6.92 -26.83 24.13
CA LYS A 172 8.31 -27.19 24.47
C LYS A 172 8.61 -27.35 25.97
N GLY A 173 7.58 -27.43 26.82
CA GLY A 173 7.78 -27.75 28.24
C GLY A 173 8.46 -26.66 29.06
N THR A 174 8.75 -25.48 28.48
CA THR A 174 9.36 -24.35 29.18
C THR A 174 8.47 -23.81 30.30
N VAL A 175 7.16 -23.70 30.06
CA VAL A 175 6.18 -23.31 31.09
C VAL A 175 6.11 -24.39 32.18
N ALA A 176 6.02 -25.66 31.80
CA ALA A 176 6.04 -26.79 32.74
C ALA A 176 7.37 -26.94 33.51
N MET A 177 8.48 -26.43 32.98
CA MET A 177 9.78 -26.40 33.66
C MET A 177 9.86 -25.23 34.64
N LEU A 178 9.31 -24.07 34.27
CA LEU A 178 9.20 -22.91 35.17
C LEU A 178 8.28 -23.19 36.36
N GLU A 179 7.14 -23.85 36.16
CA GLU A 179 6.26 -24.25 37.27
C GLU A 179 6.93 -25.26 38.20
N ARG A 180 7.63 -26.26 37.65
CA ARG A 180 8.44 -27.20 38.46
C ARG A 180 9.56 -26.51 39.25
N MET A 181 10.20 -25.49 38.67
CA MET A 181 11.19 -24.70 39.40
C MET A 181 10.56 -23.88 40.54
N LYS A 182 9.36 -23.31 40.33
CA LYS A 182 8.64 -22.60 41.41
C LYS A 182 8.27 -23.53 42.56
N GLU A 183 7.73 -24.72 42.28
CA GLU A 183 7.41 -25.71 43.32
C GLU A 183 8.66 -26.10 44.12
N LYS A 184 9.78 -26.35 43.43
CA LYS A 184 11.04 -26.68 44.09
C LYS A 184 11.58 -25.55 44.97
N VAL A 185 11.51 -24.31 44.50
CA VAL A 185 11.93 -23.14 45.31
C VAL A 185 11.04 -22.99 46.54
N ALA A 186 9.71 -23.16 46.40
CA ALA A 186 8.80 -23.08 47.53
C ALA A 186 9.07 -24.18 48.58
N GLU A 187 9.43 -25.39 48.14
CA GLU A 187 9.84 -26.49 49.03
C GLU A 187 11.15 -26.17 49.77
N GLU A 188 12.15 -25.63 49.07
CA GLU A 188 13.41 -25.19 49.67
C GLU A 188 13.20 -24.02 50.66
N GLU A 189 12.31 -23.08 50.35
CA GLU A 189 11.93 -21.98 51.25
C GLU A 189 11.21 -22.51 52.51
N ALA A 190 10.27 -23.46 52.36
CA ALA A 190 9.59 -24.08 53.48
C ALA A 190 10.54 -24.89 54.38
N LEU A 191 11.50 -25.61 53.79
CA LEU A 191 12.56 -26.29 54.53
C LEU A 191 13.46 -25.29 55.26
N GLY A 192 13.81 -24.17 54.61
CA GLY A 192 14.58 -23.09 55.22
C GLY A 192 13.86 -22.48 56.42
N GLN A 193 12.55 -22.24 56.33
CA GLN A 193 11.72 -21.80 57.45
C GLN A 193 11.69 -22.83 58.57
N ALA A 194 11.49 -24.11 58.26
CA ALA A 194 11.49 -25.18 59.25
C ALA A 194 12.85 -25.31 59.97
N TYR A 195 13.98 -25.18 59.27
CA TYR A 195 15.29 -25.15 59.90
C TYR A 195 15.50 -23.91 60.77
N GLY A 196 14.96 -22.75 60.37
CA GLY A 196 14.96 -21.53 61.19
C GLY A 196 14.17 -21.71 62.49
N GLU A 197 12.98 -22.30 62.43
CA GLU A 197 12.16 -22.63 63.60
C GLU A 197 12.81 -23.71 64.49
N MET A 198 13.51 -24.69 63.91
CA MET A 198 14.28 -25.68 64.69
C MET A 198 15.52 -25.09 65.36
N ALA A 199 16.17 -24.10 64.76
CA ALA A 199 17.28 -23.38 65.39
C ALA A 199 16.80 -22.50 66.57
N ASP A 200 15.56 -21.98 66.50
CA ASP A 200 14.90 -21.26 67.61
C ASP A 200 14.40 -22.22 68.71
N ALA A 201 14.17 -23.50 68.40
CA ALA A 201 13.75 -24.52 69.36
C ALA A 201 14.91 -25.17 70.13
N GLY A 202 16.16 -24.87 69.78
CA GLY A 202 17.37 -25.37 70.44
C GLY A 202 18.00 -24.33 71.37
N GLY A 203 17.37 -24.03 72.50
CA GLY A 203 18.03 -23.32 73.60
C GLY A 203 19.31 -24.07 74.00
N SER A 204 20.43 -23.36 74.07
CA SER A 204 21.73 -23.96 74.38
C SER A 204 21.73 -24.49 75.82
N VAL A 205 22.50 -25.54 76.10
CA VAL A 205 22.79 -25.99 77.47
C VAL A 205 23.34 -24.84 78.32
N ASP A 206 23.99 -23.85 77.70
CA ASP A 206 24.44 -22.63 78.36
C ASP A 206 23.28 -21.73 78.87
N ASP A 207 22.14 -21.69 78.16
CA ASP A 207 20.93 -20.97 78.61
C ASP A 207 20.28 -21.67 79.82
N GLU A 208 20.39 -23.01 79.92
CA GLU A 208 19.98 -23.78 81.10
C GLU A 208 20.95 -23.58 82.28
N ILE A 209 22.25 -23.42 82.01
CA ILE A 209 23.30 -23.15 83.02
C ILE A 209 23.12 -21.76 83.63
N ASP A 210 22.88 -20.70 82.84
CA ASP A 210 22.67 -19.35 83.35
C ASP A 210 21.40 -19.25 84.23
N LYS A 211 20.36 -20.02 83.89
CA LYS A 211 19.13 -20.13 84.69
C LYS A 211 19.34 -20.90 86.00
N ALA A 212 20.20 -21.91 86.00
CA ALA A 212 20.58 -22.67 87.20
C ALA A 212 21.50 -21.85 88.13
N LEU A 213 22.44 -21.08 87.58
CA LEU A 213 23.36 -20.21 88.31
C LEU A 213 22.67 -18.98 88.94
N ALA A 214 21.56 -18.50 88.35
CA ALA A 214 20.72 -17.46 88.94
C ALA A 214 19.97 -17.91 90.22
N SER A 215 19.92 -19.23 90.50
CA SER A 215 19.17 -19.82 91.63
C SER A 215 20.05 -20.26 92.82
N GLY A 216 21.24 -19.67 92.98
CA GLY A 216 22.27 -20.11 93.94
C GLY A 216 22.91 -19.03 94.83
N GLY A 217 22.12 -18.17 95.48
CA GLY A 217 22.38 -17.66 96.85
C GLY A 217 23.38 -16.51 97.11
N SER A 218 22.86 -15.35 97.53
CA SER A 218 23.49 -14.46 98.52
C SER A 218 22.44 -13.76 99.41
N SER A 219 22.31 -14.30 100.63
CA SER A 219 22.13 -13.67 101.96
C SER A 219 21.36 -12.35 102.20
N THR A 220 20.43 -12.46 103.18
CA THR A 220 20.16 -11.56 104.32
C THR A 220 19.71 -10.10 104.08
N ALA A 221 18.38 -9.90 104.10
CA ALA A 221 17.76 -8.62 104.48
C ALA A 221 16.36 -8.76 105.13
N SER A 222 15.71 -9.94 105.09
CA SER A 222 14.36 -10.12 105.64
C SER A 222 14.31 -10.65 107.07
N ASP A 223 15.38 -11.26 107.58
CA ASP A 223 15.49 -11.64 109.01
C ASP A 223 15.51 -10.40 109.91
N SER A 224 15.87 -9.23 109.37
CA SER A 224 15.95 -7.95 110.08
C SER A 224 14.61 -7.22 110.25
N LEU A 225 13.57 -7.56 109.47
CA LEU A 225 12.26 -6.90 109.55
C LEU A 225 11.35 -7.57 110.60
N THR A 226 11.50 -8.89 110.77
CA THR A 226 10.71 -9.70 111.70
C THR A 226 11.13 -9.48 113.16
N GLU A 227 12.41 -9.21 113.40
CA GLU A 227 12.96 -8.91 114.73
C GLU A 227 12.65 -7.48 115.20
N LEU A 228 12.46 -6.53 114.28
CA LEU A 228 12.13 -5.13 114.57
C LEU A 228 10.64 -4.94 114.94
N LYS A 229 9.74 -5.68 114.28
CA LYS A 229 8.29 -5.66 114.59
C LYS A 229 7.98 -6.26 115.96
N ALA A 230 8.67 -7.34 116.34
CA ALA A 230 8.53 -7.99 117.65
C ALA A 230 9.00 -7.10 118.82
N LYS A 231 9.95 -6.18 118.60
CA LYS A 231 10.47 -5.25 119.63
C LYS A 231 9.67 -3.94 119.78
N MET A 232 8.81 -3.59 118.82
CA MET A 232 8.05 -2.33 118.82
C MET A 232 6.55 -2.48 119.16
N GLY A 233 6.09 -3.68 119.50
CA GLY A 233 4.70 -3.91 119.90
C GLY A 233 3.68 -3.65 118.79
N ILE A 234 4.09 -3.87 117.53
CA ILE A 234 3.25 -3.81 116.35
C ILE A 234 3.09 -5.24 115.85
N SER A 235 1.85 -5.74 115.87
CA SER A 235 1.43 -6.97 115.19
C SER A 235 1.31 -6.74 113.68
#